data_AF-A0A9E0TKE0-F1
#
_entry.id   AF-A0A9E0TKE0-F1
#
_cell.length_a   1.000
_cell.length_b   1.000
_cell.length_c   1.000
_cell.angle_alpha   90.00
_cell.angle_beta   90.00
_cell.angle_gamma   90.00
#
_symmetry.space_group_name_H-M   'P 1'
#
loop_
_entity.id
_entity.type
_entity.pdbx_description
1 polymer ?
#
loop_
_entity_poly.entity_id
_entity_poly.type
_entity_poly.pdbx_seq_one_letter_code
_entity_poly.pdbx_strand_id
1 'polypeptide(L)'
;MSTTAETVFFQEAIKHWWRSKKTAKSKKAQGGTRDSNLHGKTMDGFATTLRAFLIDLGVKPEHIYAGGHLASAPSILPSYFRPSKNWDLIVIANSRFHPAKGDVGGPVLYAAVEFKSQDKSIGNNQNNRLEESIGNAHDFWTTYAQTGFERQQPRPWLGYLFVGKYEPASDGKSVRIKQPHFLAMEAFRGSGNDKSAEFSGPSYAERYKLFMKQSVGARLYDAGAFIVTDESIASKMPNHRIPLPEFGSANFLRSLKAQILANYPGAEVKPNTLAALL
;
A
#
# COMPACT_ATOMS: atom_id res chain seq x y z
N MET A 1 21.28 11.86 -4.21
CA MET A 1 21.00 10.44 -3.88
C MET A 1 21.23 9.63 -5.13
N SER A 2 21.97 8.52 -5.05
CA SER A 2 22.18 7.63 -6.20
C SER A 2 20.85 7.01 -6.63
N THR A 3 20.51 7.11 -7.91
CA THR A 3 19.29 6.54 -8.49
C THR A 3 19.47 5.01 -8.56
N THR A 4 18.93 4.28 -7.59
CA THR A 4 18.91 2.81 -7.63
C THR A 4 17.68 2.30 -8.39
N ALA A 5 17.74 1.09 -8.94
CA ALA A 5 16.61 0.45 -9.63
C ALA A 5 15.34 0.42 -8.76
N GLU A 6 15.52 0.20 -7.46
CA GLU A 6 14.46 0.17 -6.45
C GLU A 6 13.78 1.54 -6.27
N THR A 7 14.56 2.62 -6.38
CA THR A 7 14.08 4.01 -6.24
C THR A 7 13.32 4.49 -7.48
N VAL A 8 13.47 3.82 -8.61
CA VAL A 8 12.72 4.15 -9.85
C VAL A 8 11.70 3.08 -10.23
N PHE A 9 11.59 2.00 -9.46
CA PHE A 9 10.70 0.87 -9.75
C PHE A 9 9.25 1.30 -10.01
N PHE A 10 8.72 2.22 -9.19
CA PHE A 10 7.35 2.75 -9.36
C PHE A 10 7.24 3.97 -10.27
N GLN A 11 8.26 4.29 -11.08
CA GLN A 11 8.25 5.50 -11.90
C GLN A 11 7.10 5.54 -12.90
N GLU A 12 6.87 4.46 -13.65
CA GLU A 12 5.73 4.39 -14.57
C GLU A 12 4.39 4.36 -13.84
N ALA A 13 4.31 3.72 -12.67
CA ALA A 13 3.12 3.74 -11.82
C ALA A 13 2.78 5.17 -11.33
N ILE A 14 3.79 5.96 -10.96
CA ILE A 14 3.62 7.37 -10.57
C ILE A 14 3.21 8.22 -11.79
N LYS A 15 3.77 7.98 -12.98
CA LYS A 15 3.32 8.66 -14.22
C LYS A 15 1.85 8.35 -14.51
N HIS A 16 1.45 7.08 -14.38
CA HIS A 16 0.04 6.66 -14.49
C HIS A 16 -0.83 7.39 -13.47
N TRP A 17 -0.43 7.41 -12.19
CA TRP A 17 -1.15 8.11 -11.13
C TRP A 17 -1.42 9.59 -11.48
N TRP A 18 -0.40 10.31 -11.98
CA TRP A 18 -0.56 11.70 -12.43
C TRP A 18 -1.49 11.85 -13.64
N ARG A 19 -1.40 10.96 -14.64
CA ARG A 19 -2.27 10.97 -15.83
C ARG A 19 -3.73 10.73 -15.43
N SER A 20 -3.99 9.73 -14.58
CA SER A 20 -5.32 9.38 -14.05
C SER A 20 -5.99 10.58 -13.37
N LYS A 21 -5.22 11.37 -12.60
CA LYS A 21 -5.73 12.59 -11.95
C LYS A 21 -6.04 13.71 -12.93
N LYS A 22 -5.26 13.89 -14.01
CA LYS A 22 -5.58 14.87 -15.06
C LYS A 22 -6.89 14.53 -15.77
N THR A 23 -7.07 13.27 -16.15
CA THR A 23 -8.30 12.78 -16.80
C THR A 23 -9.54 12.90 -15.89
N ALA A 24 -9.37 12.71 -14.58
CA ALA A 24 -10.47 12.91 -13.62
C ALA A 24 -10.90 14.38 -13.52
N LYS A 25 -9.95 15.32 -13.55
CA LYS A 25 -10.23 16.77 -13.53
C LYS A 25 -10.97 17.23 -14.79
N SER A 26 -10.58 16.75 -15.96
CA SER A 26 -11.26 17.12 -17.22
C SER A 26 -12.71 16.61 -17.26
N LYS A 27 -12.97 15.40 -16.74
CA LYS A 27 -14.34 14.84 -16.65
C LYS A 27 -15.24 15.56 -15.66
N LYS A 28 -14.72 16.06 -14.53
CA LYS A 28 -15.50 16.87 -13.57
C LYS A 28 -15.91 18.23 -14.14
N ALA A 29 -15.11 18.82 -15.02
CA ALA A 29 -15.43 20.10 -15.68
C ALA A 29 -16.59 20.00 -16.68
N GLN A 30 -16.92 18.80 -17.16
CA GLN A 30 -18.02 18.53 -18.11
C GLN A 30 -19.34 18.10 -17.43
N GLY A 31 -19.58 18.47 -16.16
CA GLY A 31 -20.93 18.41 -15.57
C GLY A 31 -21.39 17.04 -15.06
N GLY A 32 -20.48 16.17 -14.61
CA GLY A 32 -20.83 14.90 -13.98
C GLY A 32 -20.51 14.85 -12.48
N THR A 33 -21.46 15.21 -11.61
CA THR A 33 -21.45 14.88 -10.17
C THR A 33 -21.85 13.42 -9.98
N ARG A 34 -20.95 12.51 -10.34
CA ARG A 34 -20.93 11.19 -9.71
C ARG A 34 -19.67 11.15 -8.86
N ASP A 35 -19.84 10.83 -7.59
CA ASP A 35 -18.80 10.30 -6.70
C ASP A 35 -18.29 8.95 -7.25
N SER A 36 -17.73 9.00 -8.45
CA SER A 36 -17.29 7.85 -9.18
C SER A 36 -16.01 7.36 -8.51
N ASN A 37 -16.06 6.14 -7.95
CA ASN A 37 -15.04 5.11 -7.77
C ASN A 37 -13.71 5.29 -8.56
N LEU A 38 -13.06 6.44 -8.41
CA LEU A 38 -11.80 6.85 -9.05
C LEU A 38 -10.59 6.37 -8.25
N HIS A 39 -10.81 5.89 -7.02
CA HIS A 39 -9.77 5.39 -6.14
C HIS A 39 -9.07 4.16 -6.70
N GLY A 40 -9.79 3.27 -7.42
CA GLY A 40 -9.18 2.11 -8.07
C GLY A 40 -8.26 2.50 -9.23
N LYS A 41 -8.80 3.19 -10.25
CA LYS A 41 -8.07 3.48 -11.50
C LYS A 41 -6.77 4.25 -11.34
N THR A 42 -6.65 5.05 -10.29
CA THR A 42 -5.44 5.85 -10.05
C THR A 42 -4.28 4.96 -9.59
N MET A 43 -4.56 3.87 -8.86
CA MET A 43 -3.55 2.97 -8.32
C MET A 43 -3.27 1.74 -9.22
N ASP A 44 -4.04 1.52 -10.29
CA ASP A 44 -3.84 0.40 -11.24
C ASP A 44 -2.40 0.27 -11.76
N GLY A 45 -1.69 1.39 -11.94
CA GLY A 45 -0.28 1.39 -12.34
C GLY A 45 0.62 0.66 -11.33
N PHE A 46 0.33 0.77 -10.04
CA PHE A 46 1.06 0.06 -8.97
C PHE A 46 0.71 -1.43 -8.98
N ALA A 47 -0.57 -1.77 -9.12
CA ALA A 47 -1.02 -3.15 -9.26
C ALA A 47 -0.35 -3.86 -10.45
N THR A 48 -0.30 -3.18 -11.60
CA THR A 48 0.33 -3.69 -12.83
C THR A 48 1.84 -3.89 -12.64
N THR A 49 2.52 -2.92 -12.01
CA THR A 49 3.96 -3.00 -11.77
C THR A 49 4.30 -4.15 -10.81
N LEU A 50 3.53 -4.29 -9.71
CA LEU A 50 3.72 -5.40 -8.77
C LEU A 50 3.35 -6.76 -9.36
N ARG A 51 2.32 -6.82 -10.22
CA ARG A 51 1.98 -8.04 -10.97
C ARG A 51 3.14 -8.50 -11.84
N ALA A 52 3.77 -7.59 -12.60
CA ALA A 52 4.93 -7.91 -13.42
C ALA A 52 6.08 -8.45 -12.56
N PHE A 53 6.38 -7.80 -11.44
CA PHE A 53 7.39 -8.25 -10.49
C PHE A 53 7.11 -9.63 -9.90
N LEU A 54 5.86 -9.93 -9.55
CA LEU A 54 5.47 -11.27 -9.07
C LEU A 54 5.63 -12.34 -10.15
N ILE A 55 5.31 -12.02 -11.42
CA ILE A 55 5.54 -12.91 -12.56
C ILE A 55 7.04 -13.15 -12.78
N ASP A 56 7.87 -12.12 -12.57
CA ASP A 56 9.33 -12.23 -12.61
C ASP A 56 9.90 -13.09 -11.47
N LEU A 57 9.13 -13.26 -10.38
CA LEU A 57 9.40 -14.18 -9.27
C LEU A 57 8.84 -15.60 -9.49
N GLY A 58 8.36 -15.92 -10.70
CA GLY A 58 7.84 -17.25 -11.03
C GLY A 58 6.38 -17.48 -10.60
N VAL A 59 5.68 -16.47 -10.07
CA VAL A 59 4.25 -16.59 -9.76
C VAL A 59 3.44 -16.71 -11.05
N LYS A 60 2.62 -17.76 -11.14
CA LYS A 60 1.68 -17.94 -12.27
C LYS A 60 0.76 -16.72 -12.38
N PRO A 61 0.58 -16.12 -13.58
CA PRO A 61 -0.31 -14.98 -13.78
C PRO A 61 -1.74 -15.22 -13.29
N GLU A 62 -2.22 -16.46 -13.36
CA GLU A 62 -3.54 -16.90 -12.91
C GLU A 62 -3.69 -16.85 -11.39
N HIS A 63 -2.60 -16.84 -10.63
CA HIS A 63 -2.61 -16.77 -9.16
C HIS A 63 -2.58 -15.34 -8.64
N ILE A 64 -2.49 -14.34 -9.53
CA ILE A 64 -2.41 -12.93 -9.16
C ILE A 64 -3.74 -12.26 -9.50
N TYR A 65 -4.43 -11.73 -8.50
CA TYR A 65 -5.74 -11.09 -8.65
C TYR A 65 -5.65 -9.62 -8.21
N ALA A 66 -6.32 -8.71 -8.93
CA ALA A 66 -6.19 -7.27 -8.73
C ALA A 66 -7.44 -6.50 -9.20
N GLY A 67 -8.64 -6.97 -8.88
CA GLY A 67 -9.89 -6.44 -9.41
C GLY A 67 -11.09 -6.62 -8.46
N GLY A 68 -12.18 -5.87 -8.70
CA GLY A 68 -13.39 -5.97 -7.86
C GLY A 68 -14.29 -7.17 -8.17
N HIS A 69 -15.46 -7.23 -7.50
CA HIS A 69 -16.44 -8.34 -7.60
C HIS A 69 -16.92 -8.67 -9.02
N LEU A 70 -16.80 -7.73 -9.96
CA LEU A 70 -17.22 -7.87 -11.36
C LEU A 70 -16.03 -7.96 -12.33
N ALA A 71 -14.79 -8.02 -11.82
CA ALA A 71 -13.59 -8.17 -12.64
C ALA A 71 -13.38 -9.64 -13.03
N SER A 72 -12.68 -9.87 -14.13
CA SER A 72 -12.23 -11.21 -14.54
C SER A 72 -11.25 -11.85 -13.55
N ALA A 73 -10.69 -11.07 -12.61
CA ALA A 73 -9.79 -11.52 -11.55
C ALA A 73 -10.10 -10.77 -10.23
N PRO A 74 -11.17 -11.17 -9.49
CA PRO A 74 -11.56 -10.56 -8.23
C PRO A 74 -10.52 -10.82 -7.12
N SER A 75 -10.12 -9.77 -6.41
CA SER A 75 -9.20 -9.81 -5.27
C SER A 75 -9.96 -9.69 -3.94
N ILE A 76 -11.01 -10.49 -3.79
CA ILE A 76 -11.91 -10.43 -2.64
C ILE A 76 -11.58 -11.53 -1.66
N LEU A 77 -11.37 -11.14 -0.41
CA LEU A 77 -11.15 -12.06 0.69
C LEU A 77 -12.29 -11.97 1.71
N PRO A 78 -12.57 -13.06 2.45
CA PRO A 78 -13.46 -13.01 3.60
C PRO A 78 -12.93 -12.01 4.63
N SER A 79 -13.82 -11.58 5.51
CA SER A 79 -13.48 -10.67 6.61
C SER A 79 -14.31 -11.04 7.84
N TYR A 80 -13.88 -10.61 9.02
CA TYR A 80 -14.47 -11.00 10.30
C TYR A 80 -15.56 -10.02 10.70
N PHE A 81 -15.27 -8.72 10.59
CA PHE A 81 -16.21 -7.65 10.98
C PHE A 81 -17.17 -7.26 9.85
N ARG A 82 -16.95 -7.76 8.63
CA ARG A 82 -17.80 -7.54 7.45
C ARG A 82 -17.76 -8.76 6.53
N PRO A 83 -18.74 -8.95 5.63
CA PRO A 83 -18.81 -10.16 4.81
C PRO A 83 -17.57 -10.41 3.94
N SER A 84 -16.95 -9.35 3.42
CA SER A 84 -15.72 -9.44 2.62
C SER A 84 -15.02 -8.09 2.47
N LYS A 85 -13.76 -8.13 2.03
CA LYS A 85 -12.97 -6.97 1.59
C LYS A 85 -12.41 -7.23 0.20
N ASN A 86 -12.58 -6.25 -0.68
CA ASN A 86 -11.87 -6.18 -1.94
C ASN A 86 -10.48 -5.55 -1.74
N TRP A 87 -9.43 -6.35 -1.86
CA TRP A 87 -8.03 -5.93 -1.77
C TRP A 87 -7.54 -5.40 -3.11
N ASP A 88 -6.49 -4.57 -3.12
CA ASP A 88 -5.98 -4.03 -4.39
C ASP A 88 -5.13 -5.04 -5.17
N LEU A 89 -4.44 -5.95 -4.48
CA LEU A 89 -3.74 -7.08 -5.08
C LEU A 89 -3.68 -8.26 -4.10
N ILE A 90 -3.91 -9.49 -4.57
CA ILE A 90 -3.65 -10.71 -3.81
C ILE A 90 -2.91 -11.74 -4.66
N VAL A 91 -2.16 -12.61 -3.99
CA VAL A 91 -1.50 -13.79 -4.58
C VAL A 91 -2.09 -15.04 -3.92
N ILE A 92 -2.85 -15.82 -4.68
CA ILE A 92 -3.54 -17.01 -4.19
C ILE A 92 -3.41 -18.15 -5.20
N ALA A 93 -2.90 -19.30 -4.75
CA ALA A 93 -2.92 -20.54 -5.55
C ALA A 93 -4.16 -21.37 -5.22
N ASN A 94 -4.54 -22.27 -6.13
CA ASN A 94 -5.69 -23.17 -5.94
C ASN A 94 -6.99 -22.40 -5.65
N SER A 95 -7.15 -21.23 -6.26
CA SER A 95 -8.35 -20.41 -6.07
C SER A 95 -9.59 -21.18 -6.52
N ARG A 96 -10.66 -21.08 -5.74
CA ARG A 96 -11.98 -21.60 -6.15
C ARG A 96 -12.55 -20.82 -7.34
N PHE A 97 -12.04 -19.61 -7.58
CA PHE A 97 -12.39 -18.77 -8.70
C PHE A 97 -11.32 -18.91 -9.79
N HIS A 98 -11.69 -19.57 -10.90
CA HIS A 98 -10.80 -19.91 -12.02
C HIS A 98 -9.44 -20.51 -11.58
N PRO A 99 -9.43 -21.74 -11.03
CA PRO A 99 -8.19 -22.41 -10.65
C PRO A 99 -7.28 -22.58 -11.85
N ALA A 100 -5.96 -22.46 -11.65
CA ALA A 100 -5.02 -22.72 -12.73
C ALA A 100 -5.00 -24.23 -13.05
N LYS A 101 -4.69 -24.58 -14.29
CA LYS A 101 -4.58 -25.99 -14.69
C LYS A 101 -3.50 -26.68 -13.85
N GLY A 102 -3.86 -27.77 -13.19
CA GLY A 102 -2.96 -28.54 -12.33
C GLY A 102 -2.87 -28.02 -10.89
N ASP A 103 -3.70 -27.05 -10.49
CA ASP A 103 -3.87 -26.70 -9.09
C ASP A 103 -4.53 -27.86 -8.32
N VAL A 104 -3.92 -28.26 -7.20
CA VAL A 104 -4.36 -29.39 -6.38
C VAL A 104 -4.52 -28.94 -4.94
N GLY A 105 -5.66 -29.25 -4.33
CA GLY A 105 -5.98 -28.93 -2.94
C GLY A 105 -6.77 -27.64 -2.77
N GLY A 106 -6.80 -27.13 -1.54
CA GLY A 106 -7.52 -25.91 -1.19
C GLY A 106 -6.73 -24.63 -1.50
N PRO A 107 -7.43 -23.48 -1.57
CA PRO A 107 -6.84 -22.15 -1.67
C PRO A 107 -5.68 -21.90 -0.71
N VAL A 108 -4.65 -21.23 -1.21
CA VAL A 108 -3.48 -20.83 -0.41
C VAL A 108 -3.16 -19.36 -0.68
N LEU A 109 -3.41 -18.51 0.31
CA LEU A 109 -3.08 -17.08 0.24
C LEU A 109 -1.61 -16.86 0.62
N TYR A 110 -0.82 -16.31 -0.29
CA TYR A 110 0.59 -16.01 -0.07
C TYR A 110 0.83 -14.55 0.31
N ALA A 111 0.09 -13.64 -0.32
CA ALA A 111 0.23 -12.20 -0.10
C ALA A 111 -1.07 -11.45 -0.38
N ALA A 112 -1.28 -10.36 0.34
CA ALA A 112 -2.31 -9.36 0.07
C ALA A 112 -1.71 -7.95 0.22
N VAL A 113 -2.16 -7.03 -0.63
CA VAL A 113 -1.64 -5.66 -0.67
C VAL A 113 -2.79 -4.67 -0.74
N GLU A 114 -2.72 -3.65 0.11
CA GLU A 114 -3.61 -2.48 0.03
C GLU A 114 -2.81 -1.27 -0.47
N PHE A 115 -3.37 -0.60 -1.47
CA PHE A 115 -2.89 0.64 -2.02
C PHE A 115 -3.76 1.80 -1.52
N LYS A 116 -3.11 2.87 -1.09
CA LYS A 116 -3.78 4.12 -0.81
C LYS A 116 -3.05 5.28 -1.46
N SER A 117 -3.81 6.28 -1.86
CA SER A 117 -3.23 7.55 -2.27
C SER A 117 -4.04 8.74 -1.80
N GLN A 118 -3.36 9.87 -1.67
CA GLN A 118 -3.96 11.12 -1.26
C GLN A 118 -3.31 12.30 -1.98
N ASP A 119 -4.12 13.09 -2.68
CA ASP A 119 -3.69 14.24 -3.47
C ASP A 119 -4.20 15.59 -2.96
N LYS A 120 -5.23 15.59 -2.09
CA LYS A 120 -5.88 16.80 -1.58
C LYS A 120 -6.35 16.61 -0.14
N SER A 121 -6.59 17.74 0.53
CA SER A 121 -7.22 17.81 1.84
C SER A 121 -6.54 16.90 2.87
N ILE A 122 -5.21 16.91 2.87
CA ILE A 122 -4.39 16.06 3.74
C ILE A 122 -4.83 16.19 5.19
N GLY A 123 -4.98 17.43 5.67
CA GLY A 123 -5.36 17.66 7.05
C GLY A 123 -6.76 17.22 7.45
N ASN A 124 -7.70 17.16 6.51
CA ASN A 124 -9.08 16.78 6.80
C ASN A 124 -9.31 15.26 6.70
N ASN A 125 -8.38 14.51 6.09
CA ASN A 125 -8.64 13.12 5.73
C ASN A 125 -7.54 12.15 6.16
N GLN A 126 -6.40 12.63 6.70
CA GLN A 126 -5.35 11.72 7.17
C GLN A 126 -5.86 10.74 8.22
N ASN A 127 -6.53 11.21 9.28
CA ASN A 127 -7.00 10.33 10.36
C ASN A 127 -7.92 9.23 9.82
N ASN A 128 -8.91 9.58 9.00
CA ASN A 128 -9.81 8.60 8.35
C ASN A 128 -9.02 7.56 7.52
N ARG A 129 -7.94 7.98 6.84
CA ARG A 129 -7.09 7.06 6.05
C ARG A 129 -6.28 6.12 6.93
N LEU A 130 -5.79 6.61 8.07
CA LEU A 130 -5.09 5.79 9.05
C LEU A 130 -6.06 4.79 9.69
N GLU A 131 -7.25 5.24 10.09
CA GLU A 131 -8.31 4.38 10.64
C GLU A 131 -8.73 3.29 9.66
N GLU A 132 -8.94 3.62 8.38
CA GLU A 132 -9.26 2.64 7.34
C GLU A 132 -8.14 1.59 7.19
N SER A 133 -6.88 2.02 7.22
CA SER A 133 -5.73 1.12 7.13
C SER A 133 -5.63 0.20 8.36
N ILE A 134 -5.76 0.76 9.57
CA ILE A 134 -5.74 0.00 10.82
C ILE A 134 -6.90 -1.01 10.84
N GLY A 135 -8.11 -0.56 10.51
CA GLY A 135 -9.30 -1.41 10.45
C GLY A 135 -9.15 -2.55 9.43
N ASN A 136 -8.61 -2.26 8.24
CA ASN A 136 -8.37 -3.30 7.22
C ASN A 136 -7.38 -4.37 7.72
N ALA A 137 -6.26 -3.96 8.32
CA ALA A 137 -5.28 -4.90 8.86
C ALA A 137 -5.84 -5.72 10.04
N HIS A 138 -6.52 -5.07 10.97
CA HIS A 138 -7.12 -5.73 12.14
C HIS A 138 -8.19 -6.74 11.73
N ASP A 139 -9.06 -6.38 10.79
CA ASP A 139 -10.08 -7.26 10.23
C ASP A 139 -9.44 -8.46 9.51
N PHE A 140 -8.41 -8.23 8.68
CA PHE A 140 -7.64 -9.30 8.03
C PHE A 140 -7.05 -10.29 9.03
N TRP A 141 -6.33 -9.79 10.05
CA TRP A 141 -5.68 -10.66 11.03
C TRP A 141 -6.65 -11.35 11.97
N THR A 142 -7.75 -10.70 12.35
CA THR A 142 -8.83 -11.35 13.10
C THR A 142 -9.44 -12.48 12.27
N THR A 143 -9.69 -12.25 10.99
CA THR A 143 -10.22 -13.28 10.07
C THR A 143 -9.26 -14.44 9.93
N TYR A 144 -7.98 -14.16 9.70
CA TYR A 144 -6.95 -15.19 9.59
C TYR A 144 -6.78 -15.98 10.90
N ALA A 145 -6.83 -15.33 12.07
CA ALA A 145 -6.74 -16.02 13.36
C ALA A 145 -7.91 -17.00 13.59
N GLN A 146 -9.10 -16.69 13.09
CA GLN A 146 -10.30 -17.52 13.25
C GLN A 146 -10.41 -18.64 12.20
N THR A 147 -10.00 -18.36 10.96
CA THR A 147 -10.27 -19.24 9.81
C THR A 147 -9.01 -19.87 9.21
N GLY A 148 -7.83 -19.33 9.54
CA GLY A 148 -6.55 -19.66 8.90
C GLY A 148 -6.46 -19.28 7.42
N PHE A 149 -7.48 -18.66 6.81
CA PHE A 149 -7.65 -18.58 5.34
C PHE A 149 -7.37 -19.91 4.61
N GLU A 150 -8.00 -20.97 5.14
CA GLU A 150 -8.03 -22.38 4.68
C GLU A 150 -6.85 -23.28 5.08
N ARG A 151 -5.73 -22.73 5.58
CA ARG A 151 -4.71 -23.46 6.33
C ARG A 151 -3.76 -22.50 7.03
N GLN A 152 -3.29 -22.82 8.24
CA GLN A 152 -2.45 -21.88 8.99
C GLN A 152 -1.08 -21.62 8.34
N GLN A 153 -0.56 -22.50 7.49
CA GLN A 153 0.76 -22.30 6.86
C GLN A 153 0.69 -22.40 5.33
N PRO A 154 1.36 -21.52 4.58
CA PRO A 154 2.13 -20.38 5.08
C PRO A 154 1.24 -19.28 5.65
N ARG A 155 1.73 -18.53 6.64
CA ARG A 155 1.10 -17.25 7.00
C ARG A 155 1.20 -16.30 5.81
N PRO A 156 0.10 -15.66 5.37
CA PRO A 156 0.15 -14.70 4.27
C PRO A 156 0.99 -13.47 4.67
N TRP A 157 1.53 -12.80 3.66
CA TRP A 157 2.18 -11.50 3.83
C TRP A 157 1.22 -10.36 3.56
N LEU A 158 1.20 -9.33 4.39
CA LEU A 158 0.33 -8.17 4.26
C LEU A 158 1.12 -6.88 4.04
N GLY A 159 0.94 -6.25 2.88
CA GLY A 159 1.62 -5.01 2.51
C GLY A 159 0.70 -3.79 2.48
N TYR A 160 1.23 -2.64 2.90
CA TYR A 160 0.58 -1.34 2.73
C TYR A 160 1.45 -0.37 1.92
N LEU A 161 0.96 0.10 0.78
CA LEU A 161 1.66 1.10 -0.03
C LEU A 161 0.83 2.37 -0.11
N PHE A 162 1.40 3.48 0.37
CA PHE A 162 0.80 4.80 0.35
C PHE A 162 1.53 5.74 -0.60
N VAL A 163 0.78 6.41 -1.47
CA VAL A 163 1.27 7.47 -2.37
C VAL A 163 0.65 8.81 -1.99
N GLY A 164 1.47 9.70 -1.46
CA GLY A 164 1.04 11.04 -1.08
C GLY A 164 1.47 12.09 -2.09
N LYS A 165 0.61 13.07 -2.36
CA LYS A 165 1.04 14.32 -3.00
C LYS A 165 1.58 15.28 -1.94
N TYR A 166 2.89 15.35 -1.77
CA TYR A 166 3.54 16.21 -0.77
C TYR A 166 4.62 17.08 -1.41
N GLU A 167 4.36 18.38 -1.42
CA GLU A 167 5.38 19.37 -1.74
C GLU A 167 6.46 19.37 -0.65
N PRO A 168 7.76 19.49 -0.99
CA PRO A 168 8.85 19.49 -0.01
C PRO A 168 8.66 20.48 1.15
N ALA A 169 8.07 21.66 0.86
CA ALA A 169 7.77 22.67 1.87
C ALA A 169 6.76 22.22 2.94
N SER A 170 5.95 21.18 2.66
CA SER A 170 4.97 20.64 3.60
C SER A 170 5.55 19.58 4.54
N ASP A 171 6.72 19.00 4.23
CA ASP A 171 7.29 17.89 5.00
C ASP A 171 7.63 18.29 6.44
N GLY A 172 8.06 19.55 6.66
CA GLY A 172 8.37 20.09 7.98
C GLY A 172 7.28 20.96 8.60
N LYS A 173 6.13 21.14 7.93
CA LYS A 173 5.09 22.07 8.39
C LYS A 173 4.34 21.48 9.57
N SER A 174 4.65 21.97 10.78
CA SER A 174 4.01 21.54 12.02
C SER A 174 2.49 21.69 11.97
N VAL A 175 1.81 20.75 12.63
CA VAL A 175 0.35 20.74 12.78
C VAL A 175 0.02 20.78 14.27
N ARG A 176 -0.82 21.74 14.65
CA ARG A 176 -1.31 21.92 16.02
C ARG A 176 -1.97 20.63 16.52
N ILE A 177 -1.58 20.17 17.71
CA ILE A 177 -2.23 19.07 18.42
C ILE A 177 -2.81 19.62 19.71
N LYS A 178 -4.01 19.16 20.07
CA LYS A 178 -4.65 19.45 21.35
C LYS A 178 -4.58 18.21 22.23
N GLN A 179 -4.24 18.41 23.50
CA GLN A 179 -4.15 17.38 24.54
C GLN A 179 -4.85 17.84 25.83
N PRO A 180 -6.14 18.21 25.78
CA PRO A 180 -6.83 18.89 26.87
C PRO A 180 -7.08 18.00 28.11
N HIS A 181 -7.05 16.68 27.95
CA HIS A 181 -7.38 15.72 29.02
C HIS A 181 -6.18 14.82 29.38
N PHE A 182 -5.49 14.30 28.38
CA PHE A 182 -4.32 13.44 28.55
C PHE A 182 -3.25 13.83 27.54
N LEU A 183 -1.98 13.67 27.94
CA LEU A 183 -0.86 13.93 27.04
C LEU A 183 -0.93 12.99 25.83
N ALA A 184 -0.77 13.55 24.63
CA ALA A 184 -0.62 12.75 23.40
C ALA A 184 0.62 11.85 23.52
N MET A 185 0.73 10.72 22.81
CA MET A 185 1.93 9.86 22.91
C MET A 185 3.23 10.61 22.57
N GLU A 186 4.35 10.22 23.19
CA GLU A 186 5.65 10.89 23.07
C GLU A 186 6.08 11.13 21.61
N ALA A 187 5.87 10.12 20.75
CA ALA A 187 6.16 10.19 19.33
C ALA A 187 5.48 11.38 18.60
N PHE A 188 4.36 11.90 19.13
CA PHE A 188 3.66 13.06 18.58
C PHE A 188 3.97 14.37 19.31
N ARG A 189 4.58 14.36 20.51
CA ARG A 189 4.86 15.58 21.29
C ARG A 189 6.22 16.21 20.97
N GLY A 190 7.22 15.39 20.60
CA GLY A 190 8.61 15.83 20.47
C GLY A 190 9.24 16.20 21.82
N SER A 191 10.52 16.59 21.83
CA SER A 191 11.22 17.00 23.06
C SER A 191 10.82 18.43 23.45
N GLY A 192 10.14 18.60 24.58
CA GLY A 192 9.97 19.92 25.24
C GLY A 192 8.56 20.51 25.31
N ASN A 193 7.50 19.78 24.91
CA ASN A 193 6.11 20.28 24.88
C ASN A 193 5.15 19.53 25.83
N ASP A 194 5.58 19.22 27.05
CA ASP A 194 4.86 18.27 27.94
C ASP A 194 3.83 18.90 28.90
N LYS A 195 3.57 20.22 28.83
CA LYS A 195 2.70 20.90 29.82
C LYS A 195 1.61 21.82 29.25
N SER A 196 1.55 22.02 27.93
CA SER A 196 0.51 22.87 27.32
C SER A 196 -0.66 22.04 26.81
N ALA A 197 -1.90 22.54 26.97
CA ALA A 197 -3.10 21.90 26.43
C ALA A 197 -3.10 21.85 24.88
N GLU A 198 -2.29 22.68 24.23
CA GLU A 198 -2.05 22.66 22.78
C GLU A 198 -0.57 22.90 22.46
N PHE A 199 -0.05 22.24 21.43
CA PHE A 199 1.35 22.36 21.02
C PHE A 199 1.53 22.16 19.51
N SER A 200 2.71 22.53 19.01
CA SER A 200 3.12 22.33 17.62
C SER A 200 3.64 20.90 17.44
N GLY A 201 2.84 20.03 16.84
CA GLY A 201 3.17 18.61 16.63
C GLY A 201 3.83 18.31 15.28
N PRO A 202 4.04 17.02 14.96
CA PRO A 202 4.60 16.59 13.67
C PRO A 202 3.71 17.01 12.51
N SER A 203 4.36 17.28 11.37
CA SER A 203 3.69 17.51 10.09
C SER A 203 2.87 16.29 9.68
N TYR A 204 1.98 16.45 8.71
CA TYR A 204 1.26 15.30 8.14
C TYR A 204 2.20 14.26 7.52
N ALA A 205 3.32 14.67 6.92
CA ALA A 205 4.31 13.75 6.38
C ALA A 205 4.99 12.95 7.50
N GLU A 206 5.38 13.62 8.59
CA GLU A 206 5.95 12.96 9.77
C GLU A 206 4.95 12.01 10.44
N ARG A 207 3.66 12.36 10.48
CA ARG A 207 2.61 11.45 10.99
C ARG A 207 2.48 10.18 10.14
N TYR A 208 2.62 10.26 8.82
CA TYR A 208 2.67 9.05 7.98
C TYR A 208 3.93 8.22 8.21
N LYS A 209 5.09 8.86 8.43
CA LYS A 209 6.32 8.16 8.82
C LYS A 209 6.15 7.40 10.14
N LEU A 210 5.56 8.07 11.15
CA LEU A 210 5.22 7.45 12.42
C LEU A 210 4.25 6.29 12.24
N PHE A 211 3.20 6.48 11.44
CA PHE A 211 2.23 5.42 11.15
C PHE A 211 2.88 4.19 10.50
N MET A 212 3.77 4.37 9.52
CA MET A 212 4.47 3.25 8.89
C MET A 212 5.28 2.44 9.91
N LYS A 213 6.04 3.13 10.77
CA LYS A 213 6.80 2.50 11.86
C LYS A 213 5.91 1.74 12.83
N GLN A 214 4.84 2.39 13.31
CA GLN A 214 3.94 1.82 14.31
C GLN A 214 3.12 0.67 13.76
N SER A 215 2.61 0.78 12.54
CA SER A 215 1.77 -0.27 11.93
C SER A 215 2.56 -1.54 11.63
N VAL A 216 3.80 -1.44 11.14
CA VAL A 216 4.67 -2.61 10.99
C VAL A 216 5.15 -3.14 12.34
N GLY A 217 5.57 -2.27 13.26
CA GLY A 217 5.99 -2.66 14.62
C GLY A 217 4.90 -3.39 15.42
N ALA A 218 3.64 -2.99 15.22
CA ALA A 218 2.46 -3.63 15.82
C ALA A 218 1.98 -4.87 15.03
N ARG A 219 2.68 -5.28 13.96
CA ARG A 219 2.34 -6.40 13.08
C ARG A 219 0.98 -6.26 12.39
N LEU A 220 0.50 -5.02 12.20
CA LEU A 220 -0.64 -4.76 11.32
C LEU A 220 -0.26 -5.07 9.87
N TYR A 221 0.96 -4.72 9.47
CA TYR A 221 1.51 -5.04 8.15
C TYR A 221 2.89 -5.66 8.30
N ASP A 222 3.27 -6.51 7.35
CA ASP A 222 4.61 -7.10 7.28
C ASP A 222 5.61 -6.14 6.61
N ALA A 223 5.12 -5.25 5.71
CA ALA A 223 5.91 -4.14 5.19
C ALA A 223 5.03 -2.94 4.80
N GLY A 224 5.64 -1.75 4.86
CA GLY A 224 5.03 -0.50 4.44
C GLY A 224 5.89 0.24 3.41
N ALA A 225 5.25 0.93 2.46
CA ALA A 225 5.91 1.84 1.53
C ALA A 225 5.26 3.23 1.57
N PHE A 226 6.02 4.26 1.92
CA PHE A 226 5.62 5.67 1.87
C PHE A 226 6.33 6.38 0.74
N ILE A 227 5.59 6.64 -0.34
CA ILE A 227 6.09 7.32 -1.53
C ILE A 227 5.40 8.67 -1.64
N VAL A 228 6.15 9.72 -1.98
CA VAL A 228 5.57 11.03 -2.22
C VAL A 228 5.98 11.61 -3.58
N THR A 229 5.05 12.32 -4.21
CA THR A 229 5.29 13.03 -5.48
C THR A 229 4.69 14.43 -5.42
N ASP A 230 5.12 15.33 -6.29
CA ASP A 230 4.59 16.68 -6.43
C ASP A 230 4.81 17.20 -7.86
N GLU A 231 4.16 18.30 -8.23
CA GLU A 231 4.23 18.86 -9.59
C GLU A 231 5.66 19.13 -10.06
N SER A 232 6.56 19.54 -9.16
CA SER A 232 7.92 19.95 -9.51
C SER A 232 8.82 18.78 -9.92
N ILE A 233 8.42 17.55 -9.60
CA ILE A 233 9.17 16.33 -9.90
C ILE A 233 8.40 15.34 -10.77
N ALA A 234 7.12 15.56 -11.05
CA ALA A 234 6.25 14.62 -11.78
C ALA A 234 6.82 14.17 -13.15
N SER A 235 7.59 15.03 -13.83
CA SER A 235 8.24 14.75 -15.12
C SER A 235 9.72 14.36 -15.03
N LYS A 236 10.29 14.32 -13.82
CA LYS A 236 11.72 14.05 -13.59
C LYS A 236 12.00 12.55 -13.42
N MET A 237 13.28 12.20 -13.29
CA MET A 237 13.75 10.87 -12.91
C MET A 237 14.75 10.99 -11.75
N PRO A 238 14.39 10.53 -10.53
CA PRO A 238 13.11 9.95 -10.14
C PRO A 238 11.96 10.99 -10.14
N ASN A 239 10.72 10.52 -10.35
CA ASN A 239 9.51 11.36 -10.30
C ASN A 239 8.79 11.36 -8.94
N HIS A 240 9.45 10.84 -7.93
CA HIS A 240 8.95 10.71 -6.57
C HIS A 240 10.12 10.73 -5.58
N ARG A 241 9.80 10.94 -4.32
CA ARG A 241 10.72 10.91 -3.18
C ARG A 241 10.27 9.79 -2.23
N ILE A 242 11.23 9.29 -1.46
CA ILE A 242 11.01 8.30 -0.40
C ILE A 242 11.37 9.00 0.92
N PRO A 243 10.39 9.56 1.65
CA PRO A 243 10.68 10.37 2.85
C PRO A 243 11.27 9.58 4.01
N LEU A 244 11.10 8.26 4.01
CA LEU A 244 11.60 7.35 5.03
C LEU A 244 12.13 6.08 4.33
N PRO A 245 13.44 5.99 4.03
CA PRO A 245 14.01 4.91 3.23
C PRO A 245 13.71 3.50 3.74
N GLU A 246 13.65 3.33 5.06
CA GLU A 246 13.28 2.07 5.72
C GLU A 246 11.89 1.56 5.28
N PHE A 247 10.96 2.48 5.01
CA PHE A 247 9.61 2.22 4.51
C PHE A 247 9.49 2.71 3.07
N GLY A 248 10.49 2.41 2.25
CA GLY A 248 10.52 2.69 0.81
C GLY A 248 10.15 1.49 -0.04
N SER A 249 10.17 1.69 -1.36
CA SER A 249 9.94 0.63 -2.35
C SER A 249 10.90 -0.56 -2.19
N ALA A 250 12.18 -0.29 -1.91
CA ALA A 250 13.22 -1.31 -1.74
C ALA A 250 12.85 -2.38 -0.70
N ASN A 251 12.65 -1.98 0.55
CA ASN A 251 12.37 -2.92 1.63
C ASN A 251 10.99 -3.58 1.48
N PHE A 252 10.00 -2.85 0.94
CA PHE A 252 8.70 -3.41 0.62
C PHE A 252 8.81 -4.56 -0.39
N LEU A 253 9.55 -4.35 -1.49
CA LEU A 253 9.74 -5.34 -2.55
C LEU A 253 10.60 -6.52 -2.09
N ARG A 254 11.66 -6.28 -1.32
CA ARG A 254 12.48 -7.34 -0.72
C ARG A 254 11.68 -8.23 0.23
N SER A 255 10.86 -7.63 1.08
CA SER A 255 9.99 -8.37 2.02
C SER A 255 8.98 -9.25 1.27
N LEU A 256 8.30 -8.69 0.26
CA LEU A 256 7.39 -9.46 -0.61
C LEU A 256 8.12 -10.57 -1.37
N LYS A 257 9.28 -10.27 -1.95
CA LYS A 257 10.12 -11.25 -2.66
C LYS A 257 10.51 -12.41 -1.75
N ALA A 258 10.96 -12.12 -0.53
CA ALA A 258 11.31 -13.15 0.45
C ALA A 258 10.11 -14.04 0.78
N GLN A 259 8.91 -13.47 0.97
CA GLN A 259 7.69 -14.25 1.19
C GLN A 259 7.41 -15.22 0.02
N ILE A 260 7.47 -14.71 -1.21
CA ILE A 260 7.15 -15.49 -2.40
C ILE A 260 8.17 -16.60 -2.62
N LEU A 261 9.46 -16.29 -2.58
CA LEU A 261 10.52 -17.28 -2.76
C LEU A 261 10.52 -18.37 -1.68
N ALA A 262 10.15 -18.02 -0.44
CA ALA A 262 10.11 -18.98 0.65
C ALA A 262 8.90 -19.93 0.57
N ASN A 263 7.75 -19.46 0.08
CA ASN A 263 6.48 -20.17 0.29
C ASN A 263 5.75 -20.59 -0.99
N TYR A 264 5.93 -19.87 -2.11
CA TYR A 264 5.21 -20.16 -3.36
C TYR A 264 5.92 -21.27 -4.16
N PRO A 265 5.24 -22.39 -4.48
CA PRO A 265 5.86 -23.50 -5.21
C PRO A 265 6.36 -23.08 -6.59
N GLY A 266 7.62 -23.39 -6.88
CA GLY A 266 8.27 -23.04 -8.16
C GLY A 266 8.63 -21.56 -8.28
N ALA A 267 8.57 -20.78 -7.19
CA ALA A 267 9.08 -19.43 -7.20
C ALA A 267 10.59 -19.42 -7.46
N GLU A 268 11.00 -18.58 -8.39
CA GLU A 268 12.39 -18.38 -8.78
C GLU A 268 12.58 -16.95 -9.27
N VAL A 269 13.79 -16.43 -9.18
CA VAL A 269 14.09 -15.11 -9.74
C VAL A 269 14.48 -15.30 -11.20
N LYS A 270 13.62 -14.86 -12.12
CA LYS A 270 13.95 -14.92 -13.56
C LYS A 270 15.17 -14.04 -13.85
N PRO A 271 16.19 -14.54 -14.57
CA PRO A 271 17.36 -13.74 -14.94
C PRO A 271 16.98 -12.49 -15.76
N ASN A 272 17.77 -11.43 -15.66
CA ASN A 272 17.59 -10.18 -16.41
C ASN A 272 16.25 -9.46 -16.18
N THR A 273 15.59 -9.70 -15.04
CA THR A 273 14.35 -9.02 -14.65
C THR A 273 14.58 -7.97 -13.58
N LEU A 274 13.59 -7.09 -13.35
CA LEU A 274 13.61 -6.17 -12.22
C LEU A 274 13.69 -6.90 -10.88
N ALA A 275 13.10 -8.10 -10.79
CA ALA A 275 13.20 -8.93 -9.60
C ALA A 275 14.63 -9.44 -9.32
N ALA A 276 15.50 -9.51 -10.33
CA ALA A 276 16.91 -9.85 -10.15
C ALA A 276 17.76 -8.68 -9.63
N LEU A 277 17.30 -7.45 -9.78
CA LEU A 277 17.98 -6.22 -9.35
C LEU A 277 17.64 -5.79 -7.92
N LEU A 278 16.67 -6.47 -7.29
CA LEU A 278 16.06 -6.18 -5.99
C LEU A 278 16.30 -7.33 -5.00
#